data_AF-A0A1A2JEU0-F1
#
_entry.id   AF-A0A1A2JEU0-F1
#
_cell.length_a   1.000
_cell.length_b   1.000
_cell.length_c   1.000
_cell.angle_alpha   90.00
_cell.angle_beta   90.00
_cell.angle_gamma   90.00
#
_symmetry.space_group_name_H-M   'P 1'
#
loop_
_entity.id
_entity.type
_entity.pdbx_description
1 polymer ?
#
loop_
_entity_poly.entity_id
_entity_poly.type
_entity_poly.pdbx_seq_one_letter_code
_entity_poly.pdbx_strand_id
1 'polypeptide(L)'
;MVGASAMSAATGATAGAVSSRAAEQQRLQRLVDAVARQEPRLSWAAGLRDDGTTTLLVTDLAGGWIPPHVRLPAHVTLLEPAARRRDANVVDLLGAVVVAAAHEHNTYVAESDPEAPALSGDRPARAGAPPVDELGPALVEAVRRRDGLPRIAQALVTPAVRKTGVLENETGLLRSCIGDIQNSVLAAYPDHDAVAVGDWMLLAAIEALIDGHEYLANYHLAWFDVISHHSAA
;
A
#
# COMPACT_ATOMS: atom_id res chain seq x y z
N MET A 1 -1.47 6.36 -57.07
CA MET A 1 -1.43 5.26 -56.08
C MET A 1 -0.81 5.62 -54.72
N VAL A 2 -0.17 6.79 -54.55
CA VAL A 2 0.54 7.15 -53.30
C VAL A 2 -0.38 7.49 -52.11
N GLY A 3 -1.62 7.93 -52.35
CA GLY A 3 -2.55 8.35 -51.28
C GLY A 3 -3.22 7.21 -50.49
N ALA A 4 -3.50 6.07 -51.14
CA ALA A 4 -4.20 4.95 -50.50
C ALA A 4 -3.31 4.20 -49.49
N SER A 5 -2.03 4.02 -49.81
CA SER A 5 -1.06 3.37 -48.91
C SER A 5 -0.73 4.22 -47.69
N ALA A 6 -0.65 5.55 -47.83
CA ALA A 6 -0.43 6.47 -46.72
C ALA A 6 -1.64 6.55 -45.77
N MET A 7 -2.86 6.59 -46.31
CA MET A 7 -4.09 6.54 -45.50
C MET A 7 -4.23 5.19 -44.77
N SER A 8 -3.96 4.07 -45.44
CA SER A 8 -4.00 2.73 -44.83
C SER A 8 -2.99 2.56 -43.69
N ALA A 9 -1.77 3.08 -43.86
CA ALA A 9 -0.75 3.09 -42.82
C ALA A 9 -1.14 3.97 -41.61
N ALA A 10 -1.74 5.14 -41.87
CA ALA A 10 -2.25 6.01 -40.80
C ALA A 10 -3.39 5.34 -40.01
N THR A 11 -4.33 4.67 -40.69
CA THR A 11 -5.43 3.94 -40.02
C THR A 11 -4.94 2.71 -39.24
N GLY A 12 -3.94 1.99 -39.76
CA GLY A 12 -3.32 0.86 -39.06
C GLY A 12 -2.57 1.28 -37.81
N ALA A 13 -1.85 2.41 -37.87
CA ALA A 13 -1.17 2.99 -36.72
C ALA A 13 -2.17 3.44 -35.63
N THR A 14 -3.29 4.08 -36.02
CA THR A 14 -4.33 4.46 -35.06
C THR A 14 -5.03 3.26 -34.43
N ALA A 15 -5.31 2.20 -35.20
CA ALA A 15 -5.91 0.99 -34.67
C ALA A 15 -4.97 0.28 -33.68
N GLY A 16 -3.68 0.16 -34.01
CA GLY A 16 -2.66 -0.41 -33.11
C GLY A 16 -2.52 0.37 -31.80
N ALA A 17 -2.55 1.71 -31.87
CA ALA A 17 -2.49 2.56 -30.69
C ALA A 17 -3.71 2.35 -29.77
N VAL A 18 -4.93 2.27 -30.33
CA VAL A 18 -6.16 1.99 -29.56
C VAL A 18 -6.09 0.62 -28.90
N SER A 19 -5.65 -0.41 -29.62
CA SER A 19 -5.47 -1.76 -29.06
C SER A 19 -4.46 -1.79 -27.92
N SER A 20 -3.32 -1.09 -28.08
CA SER A 20 -2.30 -1.03 -27.02
C SER A 20 -2.81 -0.33 -25.75
N ARG A 21 -3.58 0.76 -25.90
CA ARG A 21 -4.18 1.48 -24.76
C ARG A 21 -5.22 0.62 -24.04
N ALA A 22 -6.06 -0.10 -24.79
CA ALA A 22 -7.05 -1.00 -24.21
C ALA A 22 -6.41 -2.15 -23.42
N ALA A 23 -5.33 -2.75 -23.96
CA ALA A 23 -4.57 -3.78 -23.27
C ALA A 23 -3.93 -3.26 -21.97
N GLU A 24 -3.35 -2.05 -22.00
CA GLU A 24 -2.76 -1.44 -20.80
C GLU A 24 -3.84 -1.12 -19.75
N GLN A 25 -4.98 -0.60 -20.16
CA GLN A 25 -6.12 -0.38 -19.25
C GLN A 25 -6.56 -1.68 -18.57
N GLN A 26 -6.69 -2.77 -19.33
CA GLN A 26 -7.07 -4.08 -18.79
C GLN A 26 -5.98 -4.66 -17.87
N ARG A 27 -4.70 -4.44 -18.18
CA ARG A 27 -3.59 -4.80 -17.30
C ARG A 27 -3.68 -4.07 -15.96
N LEU A 28 -3.87 -2.74 -15.97
CA LEU A 28 -4.00 -1.96 -14.75
C LEU A 28 -5.24 -2.36 -13.94
N GLN A 29 -6.37 -2.63 -14.61
CA GLN A 29 -7.58 -3.10 -13.92
C GLN A 29 -7.32 -4.42 -13.19
N ARG A 30 -6.60 -5.37 -13.81
CA ARG A 30 -6.24 -6.64 -13.15
C ARG A 30 -5.35 -6.45 -11.92
N LEU A 31 -4.46 -5.45 -11.92
CA LEU A 31 -3.64 -5.10 -10.74
C LEU A 31 -4.51 -4.56 -9.60
N VAL A 32 -5.44 -3.65 -9.93
CA VAL A 32 -6.41 -3.09 -8.97
C VAL A 32 -7.30 -4.19 -8.41
N ASP A 33 -7.89 -5.02 -9.26
CA ASP A 33 -8.77 -6.11 -8.84
C ASP A 33 -8.03 -7.13 -7.95
N ALA A 34 -6.74 -7.36 -8.19
CA ALA A 34 -5.93 -8.29 -7.38
C ALA A 34 -5.76 -7.82 -5.92
N VAL A 35 -5.67 -6.51 -5.67
CA VAL A 35 -5.61 -5.98 -4.31
C VAL A 35 -7.00 -5.73 -3.73
N ALA A 36 -7.96 -5.29 -4.55
CA ALA A 36 -9.36 -5.11 -4.13
C ALA A 36 -10.02 -6.43 -3.74
N ARG A 37 -9.67 -7.57 -4.37
CA ARG A 37 -10.13 -8.90 -3.93
C ARG A 37 -9.65 -9.26 -2.51
N GLN A 38 -8.48 -8.79 -2.11
CA GLN A 38 -7.94 -9.04 -0.77
C GLN A 38 -8.58 -8.12 0.27
N GLU A 39 -8.83 -6.87 -0.11
CA GLU A 39 -9.46 -5.88 0.75
C GLU A 39 -10.42 -4.96 -0.04
N PRO A 40 -11.69 -5.39 -0.24
CA PRO A 40 -12.66 -4.65 -1.03
C PRO A 40 -13.28 -3.48 -0.26
N ARG A 41 -13.05 -3.36 1.05
CA ARG A 41 -13.57 -2.23 1.85
C ARG A 41 -12.84 -0.91 1.58
N LEU A 42 -11.74 -0.95 0.83
CA LEU A 42 -10.92 0.22 0.49
C LEU A 42 -11.04 0.59 -0.98
N SER A 43 -10.91 1.88 -1.28
CA SER A 43 -10.70 2.34 -2.64
C SER A 43 -9.25 2.09 -3.05
N TRP A 44 -9.06 1.68 -4.31
CA TRP A 44 -7.75 1.36 -4.90
C TRP A 44 -7.61 2.01 -6.26
N ALA A 45 -6.40 2.40 -6.65
CA ALA A 45 -6.13 2.78 -8.02
C ALA A 45 -4.72 2.39 -8.45
N ALA A 46 -4.56 2.09 -9.75
CA ALA A 46 -3.27 1.88 -10.38
C ALA A 46 -3.15 2.74 -11.63
N GLY A 47 -1.95 3.28 -11.87
CA GLY A 47 -1.70 4.15 -13.00
C GLY A 47 -0.31 4.00 -13.59
N LEU A 48 -0.22 4.09 -14.91
CA LEU A 48 1.05 4.09 -15.63
C LEU A 48 1.58 5.52 -15.71
N ARG A 49 2.82 5.76 -15.26
CA ARG A 49 3.50 7.05 -15.40
C ARG A 49 3.83 7.36 -16.86
N ASP A 50 4.17 8.62 -17.13
CA ASP A 50 4.58 9.11 -18.45
C ASP A 50 5.89 8.50 -18.96
N ASP A 51 6.73 7.96 -18.06
CA ASP A 51 7.90 7.13 -18.42
C ASP A 51 7.54 5.80 -19.09
N GLY A 52 6.26 5.41 -19.11
CA GLY A 52 5.75 4.20 -19.75
C GLY A 52 6.15 2.88 -19.10
N THR A 53 6.79 2.91 -17.93
CA THR A 53 7.31 1.72 -17.25
C THR A 53 6.89 1.63 -15.78
N THR A 54 6.77 2.77 -15.09
CA THR A 54 6.41 2.82 -13.68
C THR A 54 4.91 2.68 -13.52
N THR A 55 4.47 1.56 -12.95
CA THR A 55 3.08 1.34 -12.56
C THR A 55 2.89 1.66 -11.09
N LEU A 56 2.26 2.80 -10.78
CA LEU A 56 1.93 3.17 -9.41
C LEU A 56 0.69 2.42 -8.92
N LEU A 57 0.68 1.98 -7.66
CA LEU A 57 -0.49 1.46 -6.97
C LEU A 57 -0.73 2.25 -5.68
N VAL A 58 -1.98 2.66 -5.44
CA VAL A 58 -2.36 3.47 -4.28
C VAL A 58 -3.67 3.00 -3.65
N THR A 59 -3.82 3.29 -2.37
CA THR A 59 -5.10 3.40 -1.65
C THR A 59 -5.07 4.72 -0.88
N ASP A 60 -6.24 5.32 -0.68
CA ASP A 60 -6.41 6.57 0.07
C ASP A 60 -6.59 6.36 1.58
N LEU A 61 -6.53 5.11 2.06
CA LEU A 61 -6.62 4.78 3.50
C LEU A 61 -5.73 5.69 4.37
N ALA A 62 -4.49 5.92 3.95
CA ALA A 62 -3.57 6.81 4.66
C ALA A 62 -2.53 7.42 3.72
N GLY A 63 -3.01 8.17 2.73
CA GLY A 63 -2.16 8.95 1.82
C GLY A 63 -1.17 8.12 0.99
N GLY A 64 -1.48 6.84 0.72
CA GLY A 64 -0.65 5.93 -0.08
C GLY A 64 -0.02 4.76 0.69
N TRP A 65 -0.16 4.69 2.02
CA TRP A 65 0.25 3.51 2.78
C TRP A 65 -0.61 2.29 2.41
N ILE A 66 0.05 1.13 2.24
CA ILE A 66 -0.61 -0.14 1.94
C ILE A 66 -0.62 -1.03 3.19
N PRO A 67 -1.80 -1.46 3.67
CA PRO A 67 -1.93 -2.37 4.80
C PRO A 67 -1.09 -3.65 4.71
N PRO A 68 -0.65 -4.23 5.84
CA PRO A 68 0.24 -5.39 5.86
C PRO A 68 -0.42 -6.68 5.35
N HIS A 69 -1.76 -6.81 5.46
CA HIS A 69 -2.48 -8.00 5.00
C HIS A 69 -2.65 -8.05 3.47
N VAL A 70 -2.44 -6.93 2.77
CA VAL A 70 -2.56 -6.85 1.32
C VAL A 70 -1.23 -7.19 0.66
N ARG A 71 -1.22 -8.30 -0.07
CA ARG A 71 -0.10 -8.76 -0.89
C ARG A 71 -0.08 -8.03 -2.22
N LEU A 72 1.11 -7.60 -2.64
CA LEU A 72 1.27 -6.74 -3.81
C LEU A 72 1.51 -7.54 -5.09
N PRO A 73 0.86 -7.18 -6.21
CA PRO A 73 1.22 -7.69 -7.54
C PRO A 73 2.68 -7.38 -7.90
N ALA A 74 3.30 -8.22 -8.72
CA ALA A 74 4.65 -7.97 -9.22
C ALA A 74 4.74 -6.63 -10.00
N HIS A 75 5.91 -5.99 -9.91
CA HIS A 75 6.26 -4.78 -10.69
C HIS A 75 5.39 -3.53 -10.44
N VAL A 76 4.74 -3.44 -9.28
CA VAL A 76 4.11 -2.19 -8.83
C VAL A 76 5.11 -1.35 -8.03
N THR A 77 4.93 -0.03 -8.11
CA THR A 77 5.63 0.96 -7.30
C THR A 77 4.63 1.61 -6.36
N LEU A 78 5.04 1.90 -5.13
CA LEU A 78 4.21 2.61 -4.16
C LEU A 78 4.60 4.09 -4.10
N LEU A 79 3.69 4.91 -3.59
CA LEU A 79 4.05 6.26 -3.19
C LEU A 79 5.09 6.23 -2.07
N GLU A 80 6.02 7.18 -2.10
CA GLU A 80 6.92 7.39 -0.98
C GLU A 80 6.15 7.96 0.23
N PRO A 81 6.57 7.64 1.48
CA PRO A 81 6.05 8.29 2.67
C PRO A 81 6.22 9.81 2.57
N ALA A 82 5.10 10.54 2.52
CA ALA A 82 5.08 12.00 2.48
C ALA A 82 3.72 12.52 2.97
N ALA A 83 3.71 13.70 3.57
CA ALA A 83 2.47 14.32 4.04
C ALA A 83 1.60 14.67 2.82
N ARG A 84 0.35 14.20 2.82
CA ARG A 84 -0.63 14.45 1.77
C ARG A 84 -1.93 14.95 2.39
N ARG A 85 -2.74 15.63 1.57
CA ARG A 85 -4.05 16.14 1.99
C ARG A 85 -4.95 14.97 2.40
N ARG A 86 -5.67 15.09 3.51
CA ARG A 86 -6.48 14.00 4.07
C ARG A 86 -7.67 13.57 3.21
N ASP A 87 -8.25 14.50 2.46
CA ASP A 87 -9.36 14.28 1.54
C ASP A 87 -8.90 13.96 0.10
N ALA A 88 -7.60 13.68 -0.11
CA ALA A 88 -7.10 13.22 -1.40
C ALA A 88 -7.57 11.79 -1.67
N ASN A 89 -8.44 11.61 -2.66
CA ASN A 89 -8.91 10.29 -3.09
C ASN A 89 -7.83 9.54 -3.90
N VAL A 90 -8.09 8.27 -4.23
CA VAL A 90 -7.15 7.45 -5.01
C VAL A 90 -6.74 8.02 -6.36
N VAL A 91 -7.60 8.80 -7.03
CA VAL A 91 -7.27 9.43 -8.32
C VAL A 91 -6.34 10.64 -8.10
N ASP A 92 -6.58 11.45 -7.08
CA ASP A 92 -5.69 12.54 -6.69
C ASP A 92 -4.29 12.00 -6.34
N LEU A 93 -4.22 10.86 -5.64
CA LEU A 93 -2.97 10.20 -5.24
C LEU A 93 -2.16 9.64 -6.41
N LEU A 94 -2.80 9.26 -7.52
CA LEU A 94 -2.08 8.85 -8.73
C LEU A 94 -1.25 10.01 -9.32
N GLY A 95 -1.75 11.24 -9.24
CA GLY A 95 -1.13 12.40 -9.88
C GLY A 95 -1.07 12.25 -11.41
N ALA A 96 0.03 12.67 -12.03
CA ALA A 96 0.20 12.57 -13.49
C ALA A 96 0.44 11.12 -13.93
N VAL A 97 -0.52 10.55 -14.67
CA VAL A 97 -0.49 9.20 -15.27
C VAL A 97 -1.11 9.22 -16.66
N VAL A 98 -0.68 8.33 -17.56
CA VAL A 98 -1.16 8.24 -18.96
C VAL A 98 -2.34 7.28 -19.15
N VAL A 99 -2.45 6.29 -18.26
CA VAL A 99 -3.53 5.30 -18.18
C VAL A 99 -3.78 5.02 -16.70
N ALA A 100 -5.04 4.87 -16.29
CA ALA A 100 -5.40 4.62 -14.90
C ALA A 100 -6.60 3.69 -14.80
N ALA A 101 -6.58 2.82 -13.80
CA ALA A 101 -7.71 2.00 -13.37
C ALA A 101 -7.98 2.26 -11.89
N ALA A 102 -9.24 2.15 -11.47
CA ALA A 102 -9.64 2.37 -10.09
C ALA A 102 -10.76 1.40 -9.68
N HIS A 103 -10.82 1.15 -8.38
CA HIS A 103 -11.86 0.40 -7.70
C HIS A 103 -12.39 1.27 -6.58
N GLU A 104 -13.71 1.44 -6.55
CA GLU A 104 -14.40 2.15 -5.49
C GLU A 104 -14.69 1.19 -4.34
N HIS A 105 -14.49 1.63 -3.10
CA HIS A 105 -14.71 0.80 -1.92
C HIS A 105 -16.10 0.13 -1.91
N ASN A 106 -16.17 -1.09 -1.38
CA ASN A 106 -17.38 -1.91 -1.24
C ASN A 106 -18.10 -2.24 -2.56
N THR A 107 -17.48 -1.96 -3.71
CA THR A 107 -18.00 -2.40 -5.00
C THR A 107 -17.63 -3.85 -5.26
N TYR A 108 -18.40 -4.50 -6.14
CA TYR A 108 -18.14 -5.88 -6.50
C TYR A 108 -16.81 -6.02 -7.22
N VAL A 109 -16.00 -6.99 -6.81
CA VAL A 109 -14.77 -7.39 -7.51
C VAL A 109 -14.98 -8.77 -8.10
N ALA A 110 -14.75 -8.91 -9.40
CA ALA A 110 -14.86 -10.19 -10.08
C ALA A 110 -13.87 -11.22 -9.51
N GLU A 111 -14.24 -12.50 -9.61
CA GLU A 111 -13.36 -13.61 -9.25
C GLU A 111 -12.03 -13.55 -10.02
N SER A 112 -10.98 -14.15 -9.44
CA SER A 112 -9.68 -14.17 -10.09
C SER A 112 -9.73 -14.97 -11.38
N ASP A 113 -9.21 -14.40 -12.47
CA ASP A 113 -9.04 -15.09 -13.74
C ASP A 113 -7.63 -15.73 -13.86
N PRO A 114 -7.39 -16.61 -14.86
CA PRO A 114 -6.08 -17.22 -15.09
C PRO A 114 -4.98 -16.24 -15.49
N GLU A 115 -5.33 -15.03 -15.90
CA GLU A 115 -4.39 -13.96 -16.23
C GLU A 115 -4.17 -12.97 -15.08
N ALA A 116 -4.66 -13.31 -13.87
CA ALA A 116 -4.44 -12.50 -12.68
C ALA A 116 -2.94 -12.41 -12.35
N PRO A 117 -2.47 -11.24 -11.91
CA PRO A 117 -1.06 -11.01 -11.65
C PRO A 117 -0.59 -11.81 -10.43
N ALA A 118 0.65 -12.30 -10.47
CA ALA A 118 1.28 -12.95 -9.33
C ALA A 118 1.51 -11.95 -8.18
N LEU A 119 1.15 -12.35 -6.95
CA LEU A 119 1.29 -11.55 -5.73
C LEU A 119 2.69 -11.68 -5.09
N SER A 120 3.72 -11.32 -5.86
CA SER A 120 5.13 -11.44 -5.48
C SER A 120 5.86 -10.09 -5.34
N GLY A 121 5.13 -8.97 -5.40
CA GLY A 121 5.69 -7.61 -5.41
C GLY A 121 6.01 -7.00 -4.05
N ASP A 122 5.65 -7.65 -2.93
CA ASP A 122 5.74 -7.05 -1.60
C ASP A 122 7.13 -6.52 -1.25
N ARG A 123 8.16 -7.38 -1.37
CA ARG A 123 9.53 -7.00 -1.05
C ARG A 123 10.04 -5.82 -1.89
N PRO A 124 10.05 -5.88 -3.23
CA PRO A 124 10.58 -4.77 -4.04
C PRO A 124 9.78 -3.47 -3.87
N ALA A 125 8.46 -3.56 -3.73
CA ALA A 125 7.61 -2.37 -3.61
C ALA A 125 7.76 -1.67 -2.24
N ARG A 126 7.82 -2.44 -1.14
CA ARG A 126 7.90 -1.88 0.22
C ARG A 126 9.33 -1.53 0.64
N ALA A 127 10.34 -2.20 0.09
CA ALA A 127 11.76 -1.89 0.35
C ALA A 127 12.22 -0.55 -0.26
N GLY A 128 11.41 0.07 -1.13
CA GLY A 128 11.69 1.40 -1.69
C GLY A 128 11.45 2.56 -0.72
N ALA A 129 10.88 2.32 0.47
CA ALA A 129 10.69 3.37 1.47
C ALA A 129 12.05 3.94 1.96
N PRO A 130 12.16 5.26 2.20
CA PRO A 130 13.36 5.85 2.77
C PRO A 130 13.75 5.18 4.10
N PRO A 131 15.06 5.00 4.36
CA PRO A 131 15.51 4.43 5.63
C PRO A 131 15.20 5.39 6.79
N VAL A 132 14.69 4.84 7.89
CA VAL A 132 14.55 5.54 9.15
C VAL A 132 15.86 5.46 9.92
N ASP A 133 16.38 6.63 10.31
CA ASP A 133 17.58 6.73 11.12
C ASP A 133 17.39 6.01 12.46
N GLU A 134 18.34 5.15 12.82
CA GLU A 134 18.29 4.36 14.06
C GLU A 134 16.92 3.65 14.26
N LEU A 135 16.46 2.90 13.25
CA LEU A 135 15.18 2.17 13.22
C LEU A 135 14.76 1.56 14.58
N GLY A 136 15.69 0.88 15.26
CA GLY A 136 15.45 0.27 16.57
C GLY A 136 15.06 1.29 17.65
N PRO A 137 15.98 2.22 18.03
CA PRO A 137 15.67 3.33 18.92
C PRO A 137 14.45 4.15 18.50
N ALA A 138 14.29 4.46 17.22
CA ALA A 138 13.15 5.21 16.70
C ALA A 138 11.81 4.50 16.97
N LEU A 139 11.73 3.20 16.70
CA LEU A 139 10.53 2.41 16.96
C LEU A 139 10.21 2.31 18.46
N VAL A 140 11.21 2.08 19.31
CA VAL A 140 11.03 2.05 20.77
C VAL A 140 10.48 3.39 21.27
N GLU A 141 11.01 4.49 20.77
CA GLU A 141 10.58 5.83 21.17
C GLU A 141 9.16 6.14 20.67
N ALA A 142 8.83 5.77 19.43
CA ALA A 142 7.50 5.93 18.87
C ALA A 142 6.45 5.18 19.69
N VAL A 143 6.72 3.91 20.04
CA VAL A 143 5.84 3.10 20.88
C VAL A 143 5.73 3.70 22.29
N ARG A 144 6.85 4.14 22.89
CA ARG A 144 6.86 4.72 24.25
C ARG A 144 6.02 6.00 24.37
N ARG A 145 6.01 6.84 23.33
CA ARG A 145 5.25 8.10 23.31
C ARG A 145 3.77 7.95 22.97
N ARG A 146 3.37 6.78 22.49
CA ARG A 146 2.02 6.56 21.96
C ARG A 146 1.08 6.11 23.07
N ASP A 147 0.27 7.05 23.54
CA ASP A 147 -0.86 6.75 24.42
C ASP A 147 -1.92 5.96 23.64
N GLY A 148 -2.44 4.88 24.23
CA GLY A 148 -3.52 4.07 23.61
C GLY A 148 -3.07 2.76 22.96
N LEU A 149 -1.77 2.55 22.74
CA LEU A 149 -1.29 1.26 22.24
C LEU A 149 -1.60 0.11 23.21
N PRO A 150 -1.92 -1.09 22.70
CA PRO A 150 -2.11 -2.26 23.54
C PRO A 150 -0.82 -2.58 24.29
N ARG A 151 -0.93 -3.03 25.55
CA ARG A 151 0.24 -3.30 26.42
C ARG A 151 1.24 -4.26 25.81
N ILE A 152 0.79 -5.17 24.93
CA ILE A 152 1.65 -6.12 24.22
C ILE A 152 2.68 -5.41 23.33
N ALA A 153 2.35 -4.26 22.73
CA ALA A 153 3.29 -3.48 21.92
C ALA A 153 4.46 -2.98 22.77
N GLN A 154 4.16 -2.43 23.96
CA GLN A 154 5.17 -1.96 24.91
C GLN A 154 6.07 -3.10 25.40
N ALA A 155 5.47 -4.28 25.65
CA ALA A 155 6.21 -5.45 26.10
C ALA A 155 7.17 -5.99 25.03
N LEU A 156 6.77 -5.93 23.75
CA LEU A 156 7.49 -6.59 22.65
C LEU A 156 8.47 -5.71 21.90
N VAL A 157 8.31 -4.39 21.89
CA VAL A 157 9.15 -3.51 21.06
C VAL A 157 10.65 -3.63 21.40
N THR A 158 11.01 -3.70 22.68
CA THR A 158 12.42 -3.82 23.08
C THR A 158 13.01 -5.20 22.76
N PRO A 159 12.36 -6.33 23.11
CA PRO A 159 12.80 -7.67 22.68
C PRO A 159 12.92 -7.83 21.16
N ALA A 160 11.97 -7.29 20.40
CA ALA A 160 11.97 -7.34 18.94
C ALA A 160 13.19 -6.60 18.35
N VAL A 161 13.44 -5.37 18.81
CA VAL A 161 14.60 -4.56 18.37
C VAL A 161 15.93 -5.20 18.76
N ARG A 162 16.03 -5.80 19.95
CA ARG A 162 17.25 -6.46 20.43
C ARG A 162 17.43 -7.89 19.89
N LYS A 163 16.45 -8.42 19.15
CA LYS A 163 16.41 -9.79 18.62
C LYS A 163 16.65 -10.85 19.72
N THR A 164 16.07 -10.63 20.91
CA THR A 164 16.25 -11.54 22.06
C THR A 164 15.25 -12.70 22.09
N GLY A 165 14.38 -12.80 21.09
CA GLY A 165 13.28 -13.76 21.04
C GLY A 165 12.03 -13.25 21.77
N VAL A 166 10.87 -13.70 21.29
CA VAL A 166 9.54 -13.39 21.80
C VAL A 166 8.75 -14.70 21.90
N LEU A 167 7.90 -14.86 22.92
CA LEU A 167 7.13 -16.08 23.09
C LEU A 167 5.98 -16.17 22.08
N GLU A 168 5.65 -17.37 21.62
CA GLU A 168 4.59 -17.57 20.61
C GLU A 168 3.21 -17.05 21.07
N ASN A 169 2.90 -17.16 22.35
CA ASN A 169 1.66 -16.60 22.91
C ASN A 169 1.63 -15.06 22.86
N GLU A 170 2.78 -14.41 23.03
CA GLU A 170 2.91 -12.95 22.93
C GLU A 170 2.77 -12.51 21.47
N THR A 171 3.39 -13.23 20.54
CA THR A 171 3.20 -13.02 19.09
C THR A 171 1.74 -13.22 18.68
N GLY A 172 1.08 -14.25 19.21
CA GLY A 172 -0.36 -14.47 18.99
C GLY A 172 -1.24 -13.34 19.51
N LEU A 173 -0.92 -12.79 20.69
CA LEU A 173 -1.62 -11.61 21.23
C LEU A 173 -1.39 -10.37 20.37
N LEU A 174 -0.17 -10.14 19.89
CA LEU A 174 0.14 -9.03 18.98
C LEU A 174 -0.69 -9.15 17.68
N ARG A 175 -0.74 -10.34 17.07
CA ARG A 175 -1.54 -10.62 15.87
C ARG A 175 -3.03 -10.38 16.09
N SER A 176 -3.56 -10.76 17.25
CA SER A 176 -4.94 -10.45 17.62
C SER A 176 -5.17 -8.94 17.66
N CYS A 177 -4.30 -8.18 18.32
CA CYS A 177 -4.40 -6.72 18.36
C CYS A 177 -4.32 -6.08 16.97
N ILE A 178 -3.47 -6.60 16.08
CA ILE A 178 -3.39 -6.17 14.67
C ILE A 178 -4.71 -6.44 13.95
N GLY A 179 -5.29 -7.63 14.11
CA GLY A 179 -6.59 -7.97 13.52
C GLY A 179 -7.74 -7.10 14.04
N ASP A 180 -7.75 -6.80 15.34
CA ASP A 180 -8.77 -5.95 15.96
C ASP A 180 -8.70 -4.52 15.43
N ILE A 181 -7.50 -3.93 15.37
CA ILE A 181 -7.34 -2.55 14.87
C ILE A 181 -7.58 -2.46 13.37
N GLN A 182 -7.13 -3.45 12.59
CA GLN A 182 -7.42 -3.57 11.17
C GLN A 182 -8.93 -3.56 10.95
N ASN A 183 -9.68 -4.41 11.64
CA ASN A 183 -11.13 -4.49 11.47
C ASN A 183 -11.83 -3.20 11.90
N SER A 184 -11.40 -2.59 13.00
CA SER A 184 -11.94 -1.31 13.48
C SER A 184 -11.76 -0.19 12.44
N VAL A 185 -10.53 -0.01 11.94
CA VAL A 185 -10.20 1.00 10.91
C VAL A 185 -11.00 0.76 9.64
N LEU A 186 -11.01 -0.46 9.13
CA LEU A 186 -11.67 -0.78 7.86
C LEU A 186 -13.20 -0.74 7.94
N ALA A 187 -13.79 -0.95 9.12
CA ALA A 187 -15.22 -0.79 9.32
C ALA A 187 -15.64 0.69 9.41
N ALA A 188 -14.73 1.59 9.81
CA ALA A 188 -14.97 3.02 9.91
C ALA A 188 -14.64 3.78 8.62
N TYR A 189 -13.87 3.19 7.70
CA TYR A 189 -13.50 3.79 6.43
C TYR A 189 -14.75 4.20 5.61
N PRO A 190 -14.77 5.39 4.98
CA PRO A 190 -13.67 6.34 4.81
C PRO A 190 -13.46 7.34 5.97
N ASP A 191 -14.30 7.31 7.00
CA ASP A 191 -14.30 8.25 8.13
C ASP A 191 -13.47 7.74 9.34
N HIS A 192 -12.46 6.91 9.08
CA HIS A 192 -11.63 6.31 10.12
C HIS A 192 -10.69 7.32 10.80
N ASP A 193 -10.31 7.01 12.04
CA ASP A 193 -9.35 7.82 12.79
C ASP A 193 -7.90 7.56 12.32
N ALA A 194 -7.19 8.63 11.93
CA ALA A 194 -5.78 8.57 11.56
C ALA A 194 -4.88 8.11 12.72
N VAL A 195 -5.28 8.34 13.97
CA VAL A 195 -4.55 7.82 15.14
C VAL A 195 -4.60 6.29 15.17
N ALA A 196 -5.76 5.69 14.92
CA ALA A 196 -5.90 4.23 14.85
C ALA A 196 -5.08 3.61 13.71
N VAL A 197 -4.97 4.30 12.56
CA VAL A 197 -4.09 3.84 11.47
C VAL A 197 -2.61 3.92 11.87
N GLY A 198 -2.19 4.98 12.56
CA GLY A 198 -0.82 5.08 13.08
C GLY A 198 -0.50 3.97 14.09
N ASP A 199 -1.43 3.62 14.96
CA ASP A 199 -1.28 2.51 15.89
C ASP A 199 -1.12 1.18 15.13
N TRP A 200 -1.91 0.97 14.07
CA TRP A 200 -1.79 -0.20 13.21
C TRP A 200 -0.41 -0.29 12.55
N MET A 201 0.14 0.83 12.07
CA MET A 201 1.50 0.88 11.51
C MET A 201 2.56 0.47 12.54
N LEU A 202 2.46 0.95 13.79
CA LEU A 202 3.42 0.58 14.84
C LEU A 202 3.34 -0.90 15.19
N LEU A 203 2.13 -1.46 15.30
CA LEU A 203 1.96 -2.89 15.55
C LEU A 203 2.51 -3.74 14.40
N ALA A 204 2.27 -3.34 13.16
CA ALA A 204 2.82 -4.01 11.98
C ALA A 204 4.36 -3.92 11.92
N ALA A 205 4.95 -2.79 12.35
CA ALA A 205 6.40 -2.64 12.43
C ALA A 205 7.03 -3.59 13.47
N ILE A 206 6.39 -3.76 14.64
CA ILE A 206 6.83 -4.70 15.68
C ILE A 206 6.74 -6.14 15.16
N GLU A 207 5.63 -6.53 14.55
CA GLU A 207 5.46 -7.88 13.97
C GLU A 207 6.54 -8.15 12.90
N ALA A 208 6.76 -7.19 12.00
CA ALA A 208 7.78 -7.30 10.97
C ALA A 208 9.20 -7.50 11.56
N LEU A 209 9.54 -6.84 12.68
CA LEU A 209 10.83 -7.07 13.35
C LEU A 209 10.92 -8.46 13.99
N ILE A 210 9.84 -8.94 14.62
CA ILE A 210 9.78 -10.29 15.19
C ILE A 210 10.02 -11.34 14.11
N ASP A 211 9.45 -11.14 12.92
CA ASP A 211 9.60 -12.02 11.75
C ASP A 211 10.94 -11.82 10.99
N GLY A 212 11.81 -10.92 11.47
CA GLY A 212 13.13 -10.64 10.87
C GLY A 212 13.06 -9.87 9.55
N HIS A 213 11.97 -9.13 9.31
CA HIS A 213 11.71 -8.34 8.10
C HIS A 213 12.00 -6.85 8.35
N GLU A 214 13.27 -6.50 8.55
CA GLU A 214 13.69 -5.12 8.86
C GLU A 214 13.22 -4.09 7.82
N TYR A 215 13.26 -4.44 6.52
CA TYR A 215 12.77 -3.55 5.45
C TYR A 215 11.27 -3.22 5.58
N LEU A 216 10.48 -4.16 6.11
CA LEU A 216 9.04 -3.99 6.29
C LEU A 216 8.75 -3.19 7.56
N ALA A 217 9.51 -3.43 8.63
CA ALA A 217 9.48 -2.59 9.81
C ALA A 217 9.83 -1.12 9.48
N ASN A 218 10.86 -0.92 8.66
CA ASN A 218 11.24 0.39 8.13
C ASN A 218 10.09 1.04 7.35
N TYR A 219 9.47 0.29 6.42
CA TYR A 219 8.32 0.76 5.65
C TYR A 219 7.20 1.28 6.56
N HIS A 220 6.78 0.49 7.55
CA HIS A 220 5.69 0.88 8.44
C HIS A 220 6.05 2.08 9.33
N LEU A 221 7.28 2.14 9.86
CA LEU A 221 7.71 3.26 10.69
C LEU A 221 7.85 4.56 9.89
N ALA A 222 8.40 4.51 8.68
CA ALA A 222 8.51 5.69 7.82
C ALA A 222 7.14 6.30 7.48
N TRP A 223 6.12 5.47 7.27
CA TRP A 223 4.74 5.94 7.09
C TRP A 223 4.12 6.48 8.38
N PHE A 224 4.36 5.83 9.51
CA PHE A 224 3.90 6.30 10.83
C PHE A 224 4.42 7.71 11.13
N ASP A 225 5.71 7.96 10.89
CA ASP A 225 6.33 9.26 11.16
C ASP A 225 5.60 10.36 10.38
N VAL A 226 5.38 10.16 9.09
CA VAL A 226 4.70 11.13 8.23
C VAL A 226 3.27 11.45 8.71
N ILE A 227 2.49 10.44 9.04
CA ILE A 227 1.06 10.62 9.41
C ILE A 227 0.92 11.21 10.81
N SER A 228 1.82 10.86 11.73
CA SER A 228 1.84 11.40 13.09
C SER A 228 2.20 12.89 13.10
N HIS A 229 3.15 13.31 12.27
CA HIS A 229 3.48 14.74 12.12
C HIS A 229 2.35 15.53 11.45
N HIS A 230 1.61 14.92 10.51
CA HIS A 230 0.45 15.55 9.87
C HIS A 230 -0.80 15.62 10.77
N SER A 231 -0.82 14.91 11.90
CA SER A 231 -1.92 14.97 12.87
C SER A 231 -1.70 16.01 13.97
N ALA A 232 -0.47 16.49 14.13
CA ALA A 232 -0.11 17.53 15.10
C ALA A 232 -0.12 18.95 14.52
N ALA A 233 -0.24 19.08 13.19
CA ALA A 233 -0.29 20.35 12.45
C ALA A 233 -1.73 20.73 12.10
#